data_AF-A0A8K0KH16-F1
#
_entry.id   AF-A0A8K0KH16-F1
#
_cell.length_a   1.000
_cell.length_b   1.000
_cell.length_c   1.000
_cell.angle_alpha   90.00
_cell.angle_beta   90.00
_cell.angle_gamma   90.00
#
_symmetry.space_group_name_H-M   'P 1'
#
loop_
_entity.id
_entity.type
_entity.pdbx_description
1 polymer ?
#
loop_
_entity_poly.entity_id
_entity_poly.type
_entity_poly.pdbx_seq_one_letter_code
_entity_poly.pdbx_strand_id
1 'polypeptide(L)'
;MQKKPFLLHNLLQARRFASRAFTIYAVLAVGAAASIALAFTWDKPVGGKSWPIIILTFFFALVGCTSSVLFIPFMAAFRPRSLAAYFTGEGIGGLLPGVIALVQGVGGEANCDENGVPVQPTPLFSSTVYFCCLFVLMLSSIIGFGILEMKGRESPDDSEVPPQPKEGEDKGGEQRSDSDETGTSGEVTEMGPPPLGTPQLAFLLVISGWVCLLANGLLPGIQSYSCAPYGNVAYHLSATLAAMANPATCLLAFFTPLRHTFSLSRSSPPHFKLCLKRYGKCDTTYRSILSALTIEEDLVLIWIGLTVGAVYAKVGAAGALQEADSMQHGKTTGRGPLLWYGGFTQAGSAIGSLIAFLAVTEWNLFVPHSPC
;
A
#
# COMPACT_ATOMS: atom_id res chain seq x y z
N MET A 1 39.49 30.88 -3.82
CA MET A 1 39.25 30.06 -2.60
C MET A 1 37.84 29.43 -2.56
N GLN A 2 37.25 28.99 -3.68
CA GLN A 2 35.85 28.52 -3.75
C GLN A 2 35.63 26.99 -3.64
N LYS A 3 36.68 26.17 -3.50
CA LYS A 3 36.58 24.68 -3.57
C LYS A 3 36.08 23.99 -2.29
N LYS A 4 36.15 24.62 -1.12
CA LYS A 4 35.77 24.02 0.18
C LYS A 4 34.25 23.76 0.36
N PRO A 5 33.32 24.65 -0.02
CA PRO A 5 31.88 24.39 0.17
C PRO A 5 31.36 23.26 -0.74
N PHE A 6 31.93 23.08 -1.93
CA PHE A 6 31.55 22.04 -2.88
C PHE A 6 31.93 20.63 -2.39
N LEU A 7 33.13 20.50 -1.79
CA LEU A 7 33.60 19.23 -1.26
C LEU A 7 32.78 18.78 -0.03
N LEU A 8 32.46 19.72 0.85
CA LEU A 8 31.65 19.44 2.04
C LEU A 8 30.21 19.05 1.66
N HIS A 9 29.64 19.74 0.68
CA HIS A 9 28.31 19.41 0.14
C HIS A 9 28.27 17.99 -0.46
N ASN A 10 29.27 17.62 -1.27
CA ASN A 10 29.34 16.28 -1.86
C ASN A 10 29.58 15.18 -0.82
N LEU A 11 30.37 15.45 0.23
CA LEU A 11 30.57 14.52 1.35
C LEU A 11 29.29 14.33 2.18
N LEU A 12 28.54 15.41 2.42
CA LEU A 12 27.26 15.35 3.14
C LEU A 12 26.18 14.62 2.33
N GLN A 13 26.14 14.83 1.01
CA GLN A 13 25.25 14.10 0.11
C GLN A 13 25.61 12.61 0.04
N ALA A 14 26.89 12.26 -0.09
CA ALA A 14 27.36 10.88 -0.06
C ALA A 14 27.04 10.19 1.26
N ARG A 15 27.21 10.88 2.41
CA ARG A 15 26.84 10.37 3.73
C ARG A 15 25.34 10.15 3.89
N ARG A 16 24.51 11.06 3.37
CA ARG A 16 23.04 10.92 3.38
C ARG A 16 22.58 9.77 2.48
N PHE A 17 23.20 9.59 1.32
CA PHE A 17 22.94 8.48 0.41
C PHE A 17 23.31 7.12 1.04
N ALA A 18 24.51 7.01 1.60
CA ALA A 18 24.97 5.80 2.29
C ALA A 18 24.11 5.45 3.51
N SER A 19 23.65 6.47 4.27
CA SER A 19 22.74 6.27 5.40
C SER A 19 21.38 5.70 4.96
N ARG A 20 20.80 6.23 3.86
CA ARG A 20 19.53 5.70 3.31
C ARG A 20 19.67 4.28 2.78
N ALA A 21 20.76 3.99 2.06
CA ALA A 21 21.04 2.65 1.56
C ALA A 21 21.20 1.63 2.70
N PHE A 22 21.92 2.01 3.77
CA PHE A 22 22.06 1.17 4.96
C PHE A 22 20.71 0.82 5.60
N THR A 23 19.81 1.79 5.76
CA THR A 23 18.46 1.53 6.32
C THR A 23 17.68 0.56 5.43
N ILE A 24 17.79 0.69 4.11
CA ILE A 24 17.13 -0.22 3.17
C ILE A 24 17.68 -1.65 3.29
N TYR A 25 19.00 -1.84 3.34
CA TYR A 25 19.59 -3.17 3.55
C TYR A 25 19.17 -3.76 4.89
N ALA A 26 19.13 -2.96 5.96
CA ALA A 26 18.70 -3.43 7.27
C ALA A 26 17.26 -3.96 7.22
N VAL A 27 16.34 -3.23 6.57
CA VAL A 27 14.95 -3.66 6.40
C VAL A 27 14.84 -4.93 5.55
N LEU A 28 15.57 -5.01 4.44
CA LEU A 28 15.58 -6.21 3.60
C LEU A 28 16.16 -7.43 4.32
N ALA A 29 17.23 -7.24 5.11
CA ALA A 29 17.85 -8.29 5.90
C ALA A 29 16.91 -8.80 7.00
N VAL A 30 16.14 -7.92 7.66
CA VAL A 30 15.10 -8.31 8.61
C VAL A 30 14.04 -9.18 7.93
N GLY A 31 13.59 -8.83 6.72
CA GLY A 31 12.60 -9.63 6.00
C GLY A 31 13.14 -10.98 5.52
N ALA A 32 14.40 -11.03 5.09
CA ALA A 32 15.09 -12.28 4.76
C ALA A 32 15.25 -13.17 6.01
N ALA A 33 15.68 -12.60 7.14
CA ALA A 33 15.79 -13.33 8.41
C ALA A 33 14.42 -13.83 8.91
N ALA A 34 13.37 -13.02 8.80
CA ALA A 34 12.03 -13.40 9.20
C ALA A 34 11.46 -14.53 8.34
N SER A 35 11.63 -14.47 7.01
CA SER A 35 11.15 -15.52 6.09
C SER A 35 11.86 -16.85 6.31
N ILE A 36 13.19 -16.87 6.46
CA ILE A 36 13.90 -18.12 6.75
C ILE A 36 13.60 -18.66 8.15
N ALA A 37 13.43 -17.79 9.16
CA ALA A 37 13.03 -18.21 10.49
C ALA A 37 11.63 -18.86 10.47
N LEU A 38 10.68 -18.26 9.75
CA LEU A 38 9.33 -18.81 9.57
C LEU A 38 9.38 -20.23 8.98
N ALA A 39 10.28 -20.48 8.03
CA ALA A 39 10.43 -21.81 7.43
C ALA A 39 10.73 -22.93 8.44
N PHE A 40 11.39 -22.62 9.57
CA PHE A 40 11.80 -23.58 10.60
C PHE A 40 10.99 -23.53 11.90
N THR A 41 10.20 -22.48 12.11
CA THR A 41 9.49 -22.26 13.39
C THR A 41 7.97 -22.14 13.26
N TRP A 42 7.41 -22.21 12.03
CA TRP A 42 5.97 -22.05 11.83
C TRP A 42 5.13 -23.13 12.50
N ASP A 43 5.66 -24.34 12.64
CA ASP A 43 5.00 -25.55 13.16
C ASP A 43 5.22 -25.76 14.67
N LYS A 44 5.98 -24.89 15.34
CA LYS A 44 6.40 -25.07 16.74
C LYS A 44 5.62 -24.15 17.69
N PRO A 45 4.54 -24.63 18.33
CA PRO A 45 3.86 -23.85 19.36
C PRO A 45 4.73 -23.75 20.61
N VAL A 46 4.77 -22.56 21.22
CA VAL A 46 5.46 -22.29 22.48
C VAL A 46 4.39 -22.02 23.54
N GLY A 47 4.28 -22.90 24.54
CA GLY A 47 3.25 -22.77 25.59
C GLY A 47 1.82 -22.90 25.05
N GLY A 48 1.60 -23.76 24.05
CA GLY A 48 0.28 -23.97 23.42
C GLY A 48 -0.17 -22.85 22.48
N LYS A 49 0.66 -21.81 22.28
CA LYS A 49 0.38 -20.70 21.35
C LYS A 49 1.48 -20.60 20.30
N SER A 50 1.10 -20.25 19.08
CA SER A 50 2.04 -20.05 17.96
C SER A 50 2.75 -18.68 18.04
N TRP A 51 3.42 -18.37 19.15
CA TRP A 51 4.16 -17.11 19.31
C TRP A 51 5.20 -16.84 18.20
N PRO A 52 5.98 -17.83 17.71
CA PRO A 52 6.97 -17.59 16.66
C PRO A 52 6.34 -17.06 15.38
N ILE A 53 5.19 -17.60 14.94
CA ILE A 53 4.54 -17.16 13.71
C ILE A 53 4.04 -15.71 13.85
N ILE A 54 3.48 -15.35 15.00
CA ILE A 54 2.95 -13.99 15.25
C ILE A 54 4.09 -12.97 15.24
N ILE A 55 5.16 -13.23 15.98
CA ILE A 55 6.29 -12.31 16.11
C ILE A 55 7.01 -12.14 14.76
N LEU A 56 7.27 -13.23 14.04
CA LEU A 56 7.96 -13.16 12.77
C LEU A 56 7.09 -12.52 11.68
N THR A 57 5.78 -12.79 11.68
CA THR A 57 4.83 -12.12 10.77
C THR A 57 4.74 -10.63 11.08
N PHE A 58 4.83 -10.21 12.35
CA PHE A 58 4.91 -8.80 12.72
C PHE A 58 6.16 -8.12 12.13
N PHE A 59 7.34 -8.73 12.24
CA PHE A 59 8.54 -8.18 11.59
C PHE A 59 8.42 -8.16 10.08
N PHE A 60 7.82 -9.18 9.48
CA PHE A 60 7.56 -9.22 8.04
C PHE A 60 6.60 -8.10 7.60
N ALA A 61 5.55 -7.83 8.38
CA ALA A 61 4.63 -6.72 8.17
C ALA A 61 5.31 -5.35 8.34
N LEU A 62 6.18 -5.19 9.35
CA LEU A 62 7.00 -3.98 9.51
C LEU A 62 7.87 -3.72 8.27
N VAL A 63 8.51 -4.75 7.72
CA VAL A 63 9.28 -4.66 6.48
C VAL A 63 8.39 -4.22 5.32
N GLY A 64 7.22 -4.83 5.17
CA GLY A 64 6.22 -4.45 4.16
C GLY A 64 5.83 -2.97 4.26
N CYS A 65 5.43 -2.50 5.44
CA CYS A 65 5.01 -1.11 5.66
C CYS A 65 6.15 -0.09 5.54
N THR A 66 7.37 -0.45 5.93
CA THR A 66 8.52 0.47 5.94
C THR A 66 9.20 0.56 4.58
N SER A 67 9.11 -0.51 3.77
CA SER A 67 9.75 -0.57 2.45
C SER A 67 9.29 0.61 1.56
N SER A 68 8.00 0.80 1.36
CA SER A 68 7.45 1.89 0.53
C SER A 68 7.90 3.29 0.98
N VAL A 69 8.02 3.50 2.29
CA VAL A 69 8.47 4.77 2.87
C VAL A 69 9.96 5.05 2.62
N LEU A 70 10.79 4.00 2.56
CA LEU A 70 12.24 4.13 2.37
C LEU A 70 12.66 4.08 0.89
N PHE A 71 12.06 3.19 0.09
CA PHE A 71 12.43 2.99 -1.31
C PHE A 71 12.00 4.16 -2.19
N ILE A 72 10.80 4.71 -2.03
CA ILE A 72 10.31 5.83 -2.86
C ILE A 72 11.26 7.05 -2.83
N PRO A 73 11.66 7.59 -1.65
CA PRO A 73 12.57 8.73 -1.62
C PRO A 73 14.00 8.40 -2.07
N PHE A 74 14.42 7.13 -2.00
CA PHE A 74 15.69 6.68 -2.58
C PHE A 74 15.62 6.64 -4.11
N MET A 75 14.55 6.05 -4.67
CA MET A 75 14.31 5.94 -6.11
C MET A 75 14.05 7.29 -6.78
N ALA A 76 13.51 8.27 -6.05
CA ALA A 76 13.31 9.64 -6.53
C ALA A 76 14.62 10.39 -6.85
N ALA A 77 15.78 9.89 -6.39
CA ALA A 77 17.08 10.43 -6.77
C ALA A 77 17.57 9.93 -8.15
N PHE A 78 16.86 8.96 -8.75
CA PHE A 78 17.16 8.37 -10.05
C PHE A 78 16.15 8.83 -11.11
N ARG A 79 16.43 8.56 -12.39
CA ARG A 79 15.54 8.92 -13.52
C ARG A 79 14.10 8.45 -13.27
N PRO A 80 13.06 9.19 -13.74
CA PRO A 80 11.64 8.86 -13.55
C PRO A 80 11.25 7.43 -13.99
N ARG A 81 11.97 6.84 -14.96
CA ARG A 81 11.79 5.44 -15.38
C ARG A 81 12.03 4.42 -14.24
N SER A 82 12.89 4.76 -13.28
CA SER A 82 13.23 3.91 -12.13
C SER A 82 12.08 3.83 -11.12
N LEU A 83 11.32 4.91 -10.95
CA LEU A 83 10.11 4.92 -10.12
C LEU A 83 9.02 4.04 -10.72
N ALA A 84 8.82 4.10 -12.04
CA ALA A 84 7.88 3.20 -12.73
C ALA A 84 8.28 1.72 -12.57
N ALA A 85 9.57 1.39 -12.65
CA ALA A 85 10.06 0.04 -12.40
C ALA A 85 9.86 -0.40 -10.94
N TYR A 86 10.06 0.49 -9.97
CA TYR A 86 9.77 0.24 -8.56
C TYR A 86 8.29 -0.12 -8.34
N PHE A 87 7.35 0.70 -8.82
CA PHE A 87 5.92 0.42 -8.67
C PHE A 87 5.49 -0.85 -9.42
N THR A 88 6.12 -1.13 -10.56
CA THR A 88 5.90 -2.40 -11.28
C THR A 88 6.36 -3.59 -10.43
N GLY A 89 7.55 -3.47 -9.82
CA GLY A 89 8.10 -4.48 -8.91
C GLY A 89 7.27 -4.66 -7.64
N GLU A 90 6.73 -3.59 -7.06
CA GLU A 90 5.80 -3.63 -5.92
C GLU A 90 4.53 -4.42 -6.27
N GLY A 91 3.99 -4.21 -7.48
CA GLY A 91 2.89 -5.01 -8.01
C GLY A 91 3.26 -6.50 -8.14
N ILE A 92 4.35 -6.82 -8.85
CA ILE A 92 4.76 -8.22 -9.05
C ILE A 92 5.13 -8.90 -7.72
N GLY A 93 5.67 -8.15 -6.76
CA GLY A 93 6.12 -8.63 -5.46
C GLY A 93 5.01 -9.20 -4.58
N GLY A 94 3.77 -8.74 -4.73
CA GLY A 94 2.61 -9.36 -4.08
C GLY A 94 1.98 -10.49 -4.89
N LEU A 95 2.09 -10.43 -6.22
CA LEU A 95 1.51 -11.42 -7.12
C LEU A 95 2.27 -12.75 -7.09
N LEU A 96 3.60 -12.72 -7.04
CA LEU A 96 4.42 -13.93 -7.08
C LEU A 96 4.24 -14.83 -5.84
N PRO A 97 4.25 -14.32 -4.58
CA PRO A 97 3.84 -15.09 -3.40
C PRO A 97 2.42 -15.67 -3.53
N GLY A 98 1.47 -14.90 -4.09
CA GLY A 98 0.10 -15.34 -4.29
C GLY A 98 -0.01 -16.52 -5.27
N VAL A 99 0.74 -16.48 -6.38
CA VAL A 99 0.81 -17.61 -7.32
C VAL A 99 1.44 -18.84 -6.66
N ILE A 100 2.52 -18.66 -5.88
CA ILE A 100 3.15 -19.78 -5.16
C ILE A 100 2.15 -20.40 -4.16
N ALA A 101 1.40 -19.58 -3.42
CA ALA A 101 0.36 -20.05 -2.51
C ALA A 101 -0.79 -20.76 -3.26
N LEU A 102 -1.22 -20.24 -4.40
CA LEU A 102 -2.25 -20.87 -5.23
C LEU A 102 -1.79 -22.26 -5.73
N VAL A 103 -0.54 -22.36 -6.19
CA VAL A 103 0.08 -23.62 -6.61
C VAL A 103 0.31 -24.56 -5.44
N GLN A 104 0.60 -24.05 -4.23
CA GLN A 104 0.68 -24.87 -3.03
C GLN A 104 -0.67 -25.54 -2.74
N GLY A 105 -1.74 -24.75 -2.82
CA GLY A 105 -3.09 -25.20 -2.52
C GLY A 105 -3.26 -25.66 -1.08
N VAL A 106 -4.48 -26.08 -0.74
CA VAL A 106 -4.83 -26.65 0.58
C VAL A 106 -5.12 -28.15 0.52
N GLY A 107 -4.92 -28.81 -0.62
CA GLY A 107 -5.10 -30.26 -0.78
C GLY A 107 -6.57 -30.73 -0.88
N GLY A 108 -7.55 -29.87 -0.58
CA GLY A 108 -8.98 -30.17 -0.66
C GLY A 108 -9.73 -29.77 0.61
N GLU A 109 -10.96 -30.25 0.76
CA GLU A 109 -11.74 -30.07 1.99
C GLU A 109 -11.28 -31.02 3.10
N ALA A 110 -11.41 -30.57 4.34
CA ALA A 110 -11.05 -31.38 5.50
C ALA A 110 -12.04 -32.54 5.66
N ASN A 111 -11.51 -33.76 5.84
CA ASN A 111 -12.32 -34.95 6.06
C ASN A 111 -12.18 -35.41 7.51
N CYS A 112 -13.24 -36.01 8.06
CA CYS A 112 -13.16 -36.65 9.38
C CYS A 112 -12.55 -38.05 9.24
N ASP A 113 -11.64 -38.40 10.14
CA ASP A 113 -11.24 -39.81 10.31
C ASP A 113 -12.36 -40.62 10.99
N GLU A 114 -12.14 -41.93 11.13
CA GLU A 114 -13.07 -42.86 11.78
C GLU A 114 -13.38 -42.49 13.25
N ASN A 115 -12.57 -41.64 13.89
CA ASN A 115 -12.73 -41.17 15.27
C ASN A 115 -13.38 -39.78 15.35
N GLY A 116 -13.80 -39.20 14.21
CA GLY A 116 -14.34 -37.83 14.16
C GLY A 116 -13.29 -36.74 14.35
N VAL A 117 -12.01 -37.05 14.17
CA VAL A 117 -10.92 -36.07 14.22
C VAL A 117 -10.75 -35.46 12.83
N PRO A 118 -10.68 -34.12 12.72
CA PRO A 118 -10.48 -33.45 11.44
C PRO A 118 -9.09 -33.74 10.87
N VAL A 119 -9.02 -34.45 9.76
CA VAL A 119 -7.80 -34.69 8.97
C VAL A 119 -7.75 -33.68 7.84
N GLN A 120 -6.81 -32.74 7.92
CA GLN A 120 -6.56 -31.80 6.82
C GLN A 120 -5.81 -32.51 5.69
N PRO A 121 -6.27 -32.38 4.44
CA PRO A 121 -5.56 -32.92 3.30
C PRO A 121 -4.20 -32.24 3.13
N THR A 122 -3.23 -32.99 2.61
CA THR A 122 -1.87 -32.49 2.44
C THR A 122 -1.78 -31.53 1.26
N PRO A 123 -1.21 -30.33 1.42
CA PRO A 123 -0.94 -29.43 0.30
C PRO A 123 0.10 -30.02 -0.66
N LEU A 124 0.21 -29.47 -1.88
CA LEU A 124 1.16 -29.96 -2.90
C LEU A 124 2.62 -29.90 -2.42
N PHE A 125 2.93 -28.95 -1.56
CA PHE A 125 4.20 -28.89 -0.84
C PHE A 125 4.03 -28.23 0.54
N SER A 126 4.99 -28.49 1.43
CA SER A 126 4.97 -27.99 2.81
C SER A 126 5.12 -26.46 2.88
N SER A 127 4.51 -25.82 3.89
CA SER A 127 4.65 -24.39 4.18
C SER A 127 6.13 -23.96 4.38
N THR A 128 7.00 -24.88 4.79
CA THR A 128 8.46 -24.63 4.82
C THR A 128 9.00 -24.26 3.43
N VAL A 129 8.57 -24.97 2.37
CA VAL A 129 8.98 -24.66 0.99
C VAL A 129 8.45 -23.30 0.56
N TYR A 130 7.20 -22.97 0.91
CA TYR A 130 6.62 -21.64 0.66
C TYR A 130 7.49 -20.52 1.28
N PHE A 131 7.83 -20.63 2.56
CA PHE A 131 8.68 -19.64 3.23
C PHE A 131 10.11 -19.58 2.67
N CYS A 132 10.68 -20.72 2.25
CA CYS A 132 11.95 -20.75 1.53
C CYS A 132 11.88 -20.01 0.18
N CYS A 133 10.77 -20.16 -0.56
CA CYS A 133 10.56 -19.39 -1.78
C CYS A 133 10.51 -17.87 -1.48
N LEU A 134 9.80 -17.45 -0.42
CA LEU A 134 9.79 -16.04 -0.01
C LEU A 134 11.20 -15.54 0.35
N PHE A 135 12.00 -16.36 1.03
CA PHE A 135 13.39 -16.03 1.35
C PHE A 135 14.22 -15.79 0.08
N VAL A 136 14.06 -16.63 -0.96
CA VAL A 136 14.73 -16.42 -2.26
C VAL A 136 14.28 -15.11 -2.92
N LEU A 137 13.01 -14.74 -2.82
CA LEU A 137 12.51 -13.44 -3.30
C LEU A 137 13.08 -12.25 -2.52
N MET A 138 13.31 -12.41 -1.23
CA MET A 138 13.99 -11.40 -0.42
C MET A 138 15.46 -11.27 -0.80
N LEU A 139 16.16 -12.39 -1.07
CA LEU A 139 17.54 -12.36 -1.55
C LEU A 139 17.66 -11.71 -2.93
N SER A 140 16.75 -12.01 -3.86
CA SER A 140 16.76 -11.36 -5.17
C SER A 140 16.52 -9.86 -5.07
N SER A 141 15.70 -9.41 -4.11
CA SER A 141 15.48 -7.99 -3.80
C SER A 141 16.75 -7.32 -3.23
N ILE A 142 17.50 -8.00 -2.35
CA ILE A 142 18.79 -7.51 -1.83
C ILE A 142 19.81 -7.38 -2.96
N ILE A 143 19.92 -8.39 -3.82
CA ILE A 143 20.84 -8.38 -4.96
C ILE A 143 20.46 -7.26 -5.93
N GLY A 144 19.17 -7.12 -6.25
CA GLY A 144 18.67 -6.06 -7.13
C GLY A 144 18.96 -4.66 -6.60
N PHE A 145 18.75 -4.44 -5.29
CA PHE A 145 19.10 -3.19 -4.63
C PHE A 145 20.61 -2.93 -4.64
N GLY A 146 21.43 -3.96 -4.44
CA GLY A 146 22.88 -3.85 -4.53
C GLY A 146 23.37 -3.40 -5.91
N ILE A 147 22.83 -3.98 -6.98
CA ILE A 147 23.14 -3.57 -8.35
C ILE A 147 22.73 -2.10 -8.58
N LEU A 148 21.58 -1.69 -8.06
CA LEU A 148 21.09 -0.32 -8.17
C LEU A 148 22.00 0.66 -7.41
N GLU A 149 22.42 0.32 -6.19
CA GLU A 149 23.31 1.14 -5.38
C GLU A 149 24.68 1.32 -6.05
N MET A 150 25.25 0.24 -6.60
CA MET A 150 26.52 0.30 -7.35
C MET A 150 26.44 1.31 -8.50
N LYS A 151 25.39 1.23 -9.32
CA LYS A 151 25.18 2.17 -10.43
C LYS A 151 24.92 3.61 -9.95
N GLY A 152 24.19 3.77 -8.84
CA GLY A 152 23.93 5.09 -8.25
C GLY A 152 25.18 5.77 -7.69
N ARG A 153 26.19 5.00 -7.26
CA ARG A 153 27.49 5.54 -6.80
C ARG A 153 28.40 5.97 -7.95
N GLU A 154 28.29 5.35 -9.13
CA GLU A 154 29.12 5.64 -10.30
C GLU A 154 28.66 6.88 -11.10
N SER A 155 27.40 7.31 -10.98
CA SER A 155 26.86 8.45 -11.73
C SER A 155 26.27 9.56 -10.83
N PRO A 156 27.10 10.26 -10.03
CA PRO A 156 26.63 11.38 -9.22
C PRO A 156 26.23 12.63 -10.03
N ASP A 157 26.60 12.71 -11.32
CA ASP A 157 26.37 13.88 -12.21
C ASP A 157 25.05 13.79 -13.00
N ASP A 158 24.44 12.59 -13.07
CA ASP A 158 23.17 12.33 -13.77
C ASP A 158 21.94 12.35 -12.84
N SER A 159 22.17 12.49 -11.53
CA SER A 159 21.13 12.76 -10.54
C SER A 159 20.78 14.25 -10.57
N GLU A 160 19.95 14.67 -11.53
CA GLU A 160 19.26 15.96 -11.43
C GLU A 160 18.43 15.98 -10.14
N VAL A 161 18.97 16.63 -9.13
CA VAL A 161 18.33 16.84 -7.83
C VAL A 161 17.08 17.70 -8.07
N PRO A 162 15.86 17.25 -7.69
CA PRO A 162 14.73 18.14 -7.57
C PRO A 162 15.09 19.22 -6.53
N PRO A 163 14.81 20.51 -6.75
CA PRO A 163 15.28 21.58 -5.89
C PRO A 163 14.85 21.31 -4.44
N GLN A 164 15.81 21.30 -3.51
CA GLN A 164 15.46 21.35 -2.10
C GLN A 164 14.84 22.72 -1.79
N PRO A 165 13.82 22.79 -0.92
CA PRO A 165 13.32 24.07 -0.44
C PRO A 165 14.40 24.71 0.41
N LYS A 166 14.78 25.94 0.05
CA LYS A 166 15.56 26.78 0.94
C LYS A 166 14.63 27.21 2.07
N GLU A 167 14.91 26.78 3.29
CA GLU A 167 14.40 27.47 4.48
C GLU A 167 14.89 28.92 4.41
N GLY A 168 13.95 29.85 4.28
CA GLY A 168 14.23 31.27 4.29
C GLY A 168 14.66 31.70 5.68
N GLU A 169 15.96 31.94 5.85
CA GLU A 169 16.44 32.92 6.82
C GLU A 169 16.02 34.30 6.32
N ASP A 170 14.91 34.82 6.86
CA ASP A 170 14.54 36.22 6.67
C ASP A 170 15.31 37.08 7.68
N LYS A 171 16.35 37.77 7.20
CA LYS A 171 17.02 38.85 7.92
C LYS A 171 16.38 40.17 7.49
N GLY A 172 15.82 40.88 8.45
CA GLY A 172 15.07 42.11 8.25
C GLY A 172 15.87 43.31 7.74
N GLY A 173 15.12 44.39 7.47
CA GLY A 173 15.65 45.72 7.17
C GLY A 173 14.65 46.64 6.47
N GLU A 174 13.97 47.45 7.28
CA GLU A 174 13.41 48.80 7.05
C GLU A 174 13.61 49.51 5.66
N GLN A 175 12.53 50.08 5.08
CA GLN A 175 12.23 51.54 4.99
C GLN A 175 11.14 51.90 3.94
N ARG A 176 9.98 52.35 4.46
CA ARG A 176 9.19 53.61 4.22
C ARG A 176 8.93 54.21 2.81
N SER A 177 7.68 54.75 2.73
CA SER A 177 7.08 55.78 1.83
C SER A 177 6.60 55.34 0.45
N ASP A 178 5.58 55.94 -0.18
CA ASP A 178 4.35 56.71 0.15
C ASP A 178 3.65 56.92 -1.22
N SER A 179 2.35 57.23 -1.22
CA SER A 179 1.59 57.90 -2.30
C SER A 179 1.10 57.12 -3.54
N ASP A 180 -0.23 56.97 -3.56
CA ASP A 180 -1.20 57.43 -4.58
C ASP A 180 -1.30 56.86 -6.02
N GLU A 181 -2.55 56.45 -6.28
CA GLU A 181 -3.39 56.71 -7.46
C GLU A 181 -3.26 55.89 -8.77
N THR A 182 -4.34 55.11 -8.97
CA THR A 182 -5.20 55.02 -10.17
C THR A 182 -4.62 54.49 -11.48
N GLY A 183 -5.13 53.34 -11.92
CA GLY A 183 -4.89 52.84 -13.29
C GLY A 183 -5.47 51.47 -13.56
N THR A 184 -6.79 51.39 -13.74
CA THR A 184 -7.49 50.22 -14.27
C THR A 184 -6.91 49.81 -15.63
N SER A 185 -6.23 48.66 -15.68
CA SER A 185 -5.91 47.94 -16.92
C SER A 185 -6.04 46.46 -16.62
N GLY A 186 -7.00 45.80 -17.27
CA GLY A 186 -7.35 44.41 -17.02
C GLY A 186 -6.20 43.47 -17.38
N GLU A 187 -5.57 42.91 -16.36
CA GLU A 187 -4.85 41.66 -16.47
C GLU A 187 -5.84 40.54 -16.17
N VAL A 188 -6.23 39.78 -17.19
CA VAL A 188 -6.94 38.51 -16.98
C VAL A 188 -5.93 37.59 -16.28
N THR A 189 -5.91 37.64 -14.95
CA THR A 189 -5.30 36.59 -14.15
C THR A 189 -6.04 35.32 -14.54
N GLU A 190 -5.39 34.44 -15.31
CA GLU A 190 -5.80 33.05 -15.38
C GLU A 190 -5.78 32.54 -13.93
N MET A 191 -6.96 32.56 -13.33
CA MET A 191 -7.20 32.10 -11.99
C MET A 191 -6.98 30.59 -12.06
N GLY A 192 -5.77 30.19 -11.71
CA GLY A 192 -5.45 28.80 -11.45
C GLY A 192 -6.57 28.20 -10.58
N PRO A 193 -6.95 26.94 -10.83
CA PRO A 193 -8.04 26.30 -10.11
C PRO A 193 -7.85 26.47 -8.59
N PRO A 194 -8.94 26.73 -7.84
CA PRO A 194 -8.85 27.09 -6.43
C PRO A 194 -8.16 25.99 -5.62
N PRO A 195 -7.39 26.37 -4.58
CA PRO A 195 -6.77 25.39 -3.69
C PRO A 195 -7.84 24.49 -3.07
N LEU A 196 -7.49 23.22 -2.85
CA LEU A 196 -8.40 22.25 -2.26
C LEU A 196 -8.85 22.77 -0.89
N GLY A 197 -10.15 22.99 -0.72
CA GLY A 197 -10.65 23.48 0.56
C GLY A 197 -10.37 22.46 1.68
N THR A 198 -10.09 22.99 2.87
CA THR A 198 -9.91 22.20 4.10
C THR A 198 -10.98 21.11 4.32
N PRO A 199 -12.29 21.32 4.03
CA PRO A 199 -13.28 20.26 4.20
C PRO A 199 -13.15 19.14 3.16
N GLN A 200 -12.76 19.43 1.91
CA GLN A 200 -12.52 18.40 0.90
C GLN A 200 -11.29 17.55 1.25
N LEU A 201 -10.23 18.20 1.75
CA LEU A 201 -9.04 17.51 2.26
C LEU A 201 -9.39 16.60 3.45
N ALA A 202 -10.10 17.13 4.44
CA ALA A 202 -10.54 16.36 5.60
C ALA A 202 -11.39 15.15 5.20
N PHE A 203 -12.33 15.34 4.27
CA PHE A 203 -13.16 14.25 3.75
C PHE A 203 -12.32 13.15 3.08
N LEU A 204 -11.37 13.51 2.21
CA LEU A 204 -10.48 12.56 1.54
C LEU A 204 -9.61 11.77 2.52
N LEU A 205 -9.10 12.41 3.57
CA LEU A 205 -8.31 11.75 4.62
C LEU A 205 -9.16 10.76 5.42
N VAL A 206 -10.35 11.18 5.86
CA VAL A 206 -11.28 10.35 6.64
C VAL A 206 -11.74 9.14 5.83
N ILE A 207 -12.17 9.32 4.58
CA ILE A 207 -12.62 8.19 3.76
C ILE A 207 -11.47 7.22 3.46
N SER A 208 -10.24 7.71 3.24
CA SER A 208 -9.07 6.85 3.01
C SER A 208 -8.71 6.06 4.26
N GLY A 209 -8.76 6.68 5.43
CA GLY A 209 -8.59 6.00 6.72
C GLY A 209 -9.66 4.93 6.94
N TRP A 210 -10.93 5.25 6.65
CA TRP A 210 -12.05 4.31 6.77
C TRP A 210 -11.92 3.10 5.83
N VAL A 211 -11.56 3.33 4.57
CA VAL A 211 -11.31 2.26 3.60
C VAL A 211 -10.17 1.36 4.06
N CYS A 212 -9.08 1.92 4.59
CA CYS A 212 -7.96 1.13 5.12
C CYS A 212 -8.32 0.35 6.39
N LEU A 213 -9.13 0.96 7.27
CA LEU A 213 -9.66 0.30 8.46
C LEU A 213 -10.42 -0.97 8.08
N LEU A 214 -11.30 -0.89 7.09
CA LEU A 214 -12.07 -2.05 6.64
C LEU A 214 -11.20 -3.04 5.86
N ALA A 215 -10.55 -2.59 4.78
CA ALA A 215 -9.94 -3.47 3.81
C ALA A 215 -8.62 -4.10 4.26
N ASN A 216 -7.82 -3.40 5.07
CA ASN A 216 -6.51 -3.89 5.52
C ASN A 216 -6.54 -4.43 6.96
N GLY A 217 -7.53 -4.01 7.77
CA GLY A 217 -7.61 -4.37 9.19
C GLY A 217 -8.79 -5.30 9.50
N LEU A 218 -10.00 -4.77 9.44
CA LEU A 218 -11.19 -5.45 9.95
C LEU A 218 -11.58 -6.68 9.13
N LEU A 219 -11.69 -6.52 7.80
CA LEU A 219 -12.18 -7.57 6.92
C LEU A 219 -11.23 -8.79 6.88
N PRO A 220 -9.89 -8.64 6.71
CA PRO A 220 -8.98 -9.78 6.74
C PRO A 220 -9.07 -10.61 8.04
N GLY A 221 -9.31 -9.95 9.19
CA GLY A 221 -9.45 -10.66 10.47
C GLY A 221 -10.74 -11.47 10.61
N ILE A 222 -11.79 -11.13 9.85
CA ILE A 222 -13.09 -11.84 9.85
C ILE A 222 -13.18 -12.81 8.66
N GLN A 223 -12.29 -12.69 7.68
CA GLN A 223 -12.33 -13.44 6.42
C GLN A 223 -12.42 -14.95 6.62
N SER A 224 -11.61 -15.51 7.52
CA SER A 224 -11.63 -16.95 7.85
C SER A 224 -13.01 -17.42 8.32
N TYR A 225 -13.70 -16.61 9.12
CA TYR A 225 -15.04 -16.92 9.63
C TYR A 225 -16.12 -16.79 8.55
N SER A 226 -15.98 -15.82 7.65
CA SER A 226 -16.91 -15.67 6.52
C SER A 226 -16.83 -16.81 5.51
N CYS A 227 -15.63 -17.39 5.34
CA CYS A 227 -15.39 -18.49 4.41
C CYS A 227 -15.62 -19.86 5.06
N ALA A 228 -15.71 -19.91 6.39
CA ALA A 228 -15.83 -21.14 7.15
C ALA A 228 -17.00 -22.05 6.70
N PRO A 229 -18.22 -21.53 6.41
CA PRO A 229 -19.34 -22.35 5.91
C PRO A 229 -19.12 -22.97 4.53
N TYR A 230 -18.13 -22.47 3.79
CA TYR A 230 -17.82 -22.85 2.41
C TYR A 230 -16.57 -23.71 2.30
N GLY A 231 -15.96 -24.06 3.44
CA GLY A 231 -14.78 -24.92 3.48
C GLY A 231 -13.44 -24.20 3.34
N ASN A 232 -12.39 -24.99 3.46
CA ASN A 232 -11.00 -24.52 3.47
C ASN A 232 -10.54 -24.07 2.09
N VAL A 233 -11.06 -24.68 1.01
CA VAL A 233 -10.73 -24.30 -0.37
C VAL A 233 -11.25 -22.90 -0.67
N ALA A 234 -12.49 -22.60 -0.28
CA ALA A 234 -13.10 -21.28 -0.45
C ALA A 234 -12.33 -20.19 0.32
N TYR A 235 -11.90 -20.50 1.56
CA TYR A 235 -11.05 -19.58 2.34
C TYR A 235 -9.71 -19.33 1.66
N HIS A 236 -9.00 -20.40 1.26
CA HIS A 236 -7.71 -20.30 0.61
C HIS A 236 -7.78 -19.47 -0.67
N LEU A 237 -8.76 -19.76 -1.53
CA LEU A 237 -8.95 -19.07 -2.80
C LEU A 237 -9.32 -17.59 -2.59
N SER A 238 -10.23 -17.31 -1.66
CA SER A 238 -10.63 -15.93 -1.32
C SER A 238 -9.45 -15.12 -0.80
N ALA A 239 -8.65 -15.68 0.12
CA ALA A 239 -7.52 -15.00 0.71
C ALA A 239 -6.39 -14.76 -0.31
N THR A 240 -6.04 -15.78 -1.09
CA THR A 240 -4.95 -15.68 -2.08
C THR A 240 -5.32 -14.78 -3.26
N LEU A 241 -6.51 -14.94 -3.86
CA LEU A 241 -6.92 -14.11 -4.99
C LEU A 241 -7.17 -12.65 -4.58
N ALA A 242 -7.73 -12.40 -3.39
CA ALA A 242 -7.85 -11.03 -2.88
C ALA A 242 -6.47 -10.40 -2.66
N ALA A 243 -5.51 -11.13 -2.07
CA ALA A 243 -4.15 -10.65 -1.89
C ALA A 243 -3.45 -10.33 -3.23
N MET A 244 -3.70 -11.12 -4.29
CA MET A 244 -3.21 -10.86 -5.65
C MET A 244 -3.94 -9.70 -6.34
N ALA A 245 -5.21 -9.47 -6.03
CA ALA A 245 -6.01 -8.40 -6.65
C ALA A 245 -5.50 -7.01 -6.29
N ASN A 246 -4.91 -6.83 -5.10
CA ASN A 246 -4.33 -5.56 -4.66
C ASN A 246 -3.20 -5.07 -5.60
N PRO A 247 -2.08 -5.80 -5.77
CA PRO A 247 -1.03 -5.41 -6.70
C PRO A 247 -1.52 -5.33 -8.15
N ALA A 248 -2.41 -6.23 -8.59
CA ALA A 248 -2.96 -6.19 -9.94
C ALA A 248 -3.73 -4.88 -10.20
N THR A 249 -4.55 -4.44 -9.23
CA THR A 249 -5.29 -3.18 -9.33
C THR A 249 -4.36 -1.97 -9.36
N CYS A 250 -3.31 -1.97 -8.53
CA CYS A 250 -2.28 -0.93 -8.56
C CYS A 250 -1.56 -0.84 -9.92
N LEU A 251 -1.23 -1.99 -10.54
CA LEU A 251 -0.65 -2.03 -11.88
C LEU A 251 -1.62 -1.52 -12.94
N LEU A 252 -2.90 -1.92 -12.88
CA LEU A 252 -3.93 -1.42 -13.81
C LEU A 252 -4.15 0.09 -13.68
N ALA A 253 -4.11 0.63 -12.45
CA ALA A 253 -4.22 2.07 -12.19
C ALA A 253 -3.04 2.87 -12.75
N PHE A 254 -1.87 2.24 -12.95
CA PHE A 254 -0.74 2.88 -13.62
C PHE A 254 -0.99 3.07 -15.13
N PHE A 255 -1.60 2.08 -15.79
CA PHE A 255 -1.88 2.13 -17.23
C PHE A 255 -3.18 2.86 -17.58
N THR A 256 -4.12 2.91 -16.65
CA THR A 256 -5.35 3.66 -16.81
C THR A 256 -5.15 5.06 -16.25
N PRO A 257 -5.11 6.11 -17.08
CA PRO A 257 -5.14 7.45 -16.55
C PRO A 257 -6.45 7.64 -15.79
N LEU A 258 -6.40 7.65 -14.45
CA LEU A 258 -7.51 8.07 -13.56
C LEU A 258 -7.78 9.60 -13.69
N ARG A 259 -7.57 10.15 -14.90
CA ARG A 259 -7.39 11.56 -15.22
C ARG A 259 -8.70 12.31 -15.45
N HIS A 260 -9.86 11.70 -15.22
CA HIS A 260 -11.15 12.32 -15.54
C HIS A 260 -12.16 12.45 -14.40
N THR A 261 -11.81 12.06 -13.16
CA THR A 261 -12.79 12.14 -12.05
C THR A 261 -12.75 13.45 -11.25
N PHE A 262 -11.79 14.35 -11.48
CA PHE A 262 -11.61 15.55 -10.65
C PHE A 262 -11.41 16.85 -11.44
N SER A 263 -12.14 17.05 -12.53
CA SER A 263 -12.39 18.42 -13.05
C SER A 263 -13.28 19.19 -12.06
N LEU A 264 -12.70 19.64 -10.96
CA LEU A 264 -13.30 20.52 -9.96
C LEU A 264 -13.28 21.97 -10.49
N SER A 265 -14.25 22.32 -11.33
CA SER A 265 -14.63 23.73 -11.50
C SER A 265 -16.15 23.87 -11.49
N ARG A 266 -16.62 24.48 -10.41
CA ARG A 266 -17.78 25.40 -10.35
C ARG A 266 -19.11 24.98 -10.97
N SER A 267 -19.38 23.69 -10.99
CA SER A 267 -20.73 23.20 -10.81
C SER A 267 -20.60 22.10 -9.78
N SER A 268 -21.47 22.04 -8.77
CA SER A 268 -21.65 20.81 -8.02
C SER A 268 -22.19 19.79 -9.01
N PRO A 269 -21.54 18.64 -9.31
CA PRO A 269 -22.15 17.79 -10.30
C PRO A 269 -22.10 16.30 -9.93
N PRO A 270 -22.95 15.52 -10.59
CA PRO A 270 -23.45 14.22 -10.16
C PRO A 270 -22.41 13.10 -10.24
N HIS A 271 -21.11 13.37 -10.24
CA HIS A 271 -20.03 12.39 -10.38
C HIS A 271 -19.78 11.61 -9.10
N PHE A 272 -19.95 12.19 -7.91
CA PHE A 272 -19.98 11.43 -6.66
C PHE A 272 -21.23 10.53 -6.61
N LYS A 273 -22.39 11.05 -7.07
CA LYS A 273 -23.61 10.25 -7.28
C LYS A 273 -23.45 9.25 -8.43
N LEU A 274 -22.59 9.46 -9.42
CA LEU A 274 -22.34 8.55 -10.54
C LEU A 274 -21.36 7.46 -10.15
N CYS A 275 -20.34 7.75 -9.33
CA CYS A 275 -19.53 6.76 -8.63
C CYS A 275 -20.44 5.91 -7.73
N LEU A 276 -21.22 6.51 -6.84
CA LEU A 276 -22.19 5.78 -6.01
C LEU A 276 -23.29 5.06 -6.81
N LYS A 277 -23.73 5.58 -7.96
CA LYS A 277 -24.74 4.94 -8.85
C LYS A 277 -24.12 3.94 -9.81
N ARG A 278 -22.80 3.92 -10.02
CA ARG A 278 -22.08 2.88 -10.77
C ARG A 278 -21.67 1.74 -9.85
N TYR A 279 -21.38 2.04 -8.58
CA TYR A 279 -21.41 1.07 -7.48
C TYR A 279 -22.85 0.58 -7.19
N GLY A 280 -23.87 1.43 -7.32
CA GLY A 280 -25.28 1.08 -7.10
C GLY A 280 -25.99 0.41 -8.29
N LYS A 281 -25.53 0.62 -9.53
CA LYS A 281 -25.91 -0.20 -10.71
C LYS A 281 -25.07 -1.46 -10.82
N CYS A 282 -23.96 -1.51 -10.08
CA CYS A 282 -23.33 -2.79 -9.79
C CYS A 282 -24.29 -3.66 -8.99
N ASP A 283 -25.25 -3.17 -8.19
CA ASP A 283 -26.25 -4.02 -7.54
C ASP A 283 -27.06 -4.87 -8.54
N THR A 284 -27.41 -4.34 -9.72
CA THR A 284 -28.19 -5.09 -10.73
C THR A 284 -27.34 -5.99 -11.63
N THR A 285 -26.08 -5.61 -11.89
CA THR A 285 -25.13 -6.44 -12.66
C THR A 285 -24.50 -7.53 -11.78
N TYR A 286 -24.19 -7.20 -10.53
CA TYR A 286 -23.83 -8.11 -9.43
C TYR A 286 -24.96 -9.11 -9.20
N ARG A 287 -26.22 -8.68 -9.02
CA ARG A 287 -27.37 -9.62 -8.89
C ARG A 287 -27.61 -10.50 -10.11
N SER A 288 -27.27 -10.04 -11.32
CA SER A 288 -27.43 -10.84 -12.55
C SER A 288 -26.26 -11.82 -12.78
N ILE A 289 -25.06 -11.52 -12.24
CA ILE A 289 -23.90 -12.43 -12.25
C ILE A 289 -24.00 -13.44 -11.09
N LEU A 290 -24.45 -12.99 -9.91
CA LEU A 290 -24.73 -13.79 -8.70
C LEU A 290 -25.87 -14.80 -8.92
N SER A 291 -26.74 -14.59 -9.91
CA SER A 291 -27.77 -15.57 -10.28
C SER A 291 -27.28 -16.66 -11.24
N ALA A 292 -26.03 -16.60 -11.72
CA ALA A 292 -25.49 -17.48 -12.75
C ALA A 292 -24.32 -18.38 -12.28
N LEU A 293 -23.83 -18.21 -11.05
CA LEU A 293 -22.66 -18.92 -10.51
C LEU A 293 -23.00 -19.58 -9.18
N THR A 294 -22.23 -20.60 -8.81
CA THR A 294 -22.49 -21.40 -7.60
C THR A 294 -22.11 -20.63 -6.31
N ILE A 295 -22.76 -20.94 -5.18
CA ILE A 295 -22.70 -20.15 -3.93
C ILE A 295 -21.24 -19.99 -3.39
N GLU A 296 -20.33 -20.91 -3.72
CA GLU A 296 -18.90 -20.82 -3.38
C GLU A 296 -18.12 -19.79 -4.22
N GLU A 297 -18.44 -19.68 -5.52
CA GLU A 297 -17.80 -18.74 -6.45
C GLU A 297 -18.16 -17.29 -6.11
N ASP A 298 -19.38 -17.06 -5.62
CA ASP A 298 -19.89 -15.76 -5.22
C ASP A 298 -19.05 -15.13 -4.09
N LEU A 299 -18.69 -15.91 -3.06
CA LEU A 299 -17.93 -15.42 -1.92
C LEU A 299 -16.52 -14.95 -2.35
N VAL A 300 -15.85 -15.75 -3.17
CA VAL A 300 -14.51 -15.46 -3.67
C VAL A 300 -14.52 -14.16 -4.50
N LEU A 301 -15.51 -14.01 -5.39
CA LEU A 301 -15.69 -12.81 -6.19
C LEU A 301 -15.99 -11.57 -5.34
N ILE A 302 -16.75 -11.72 -4.24
CA ILE A 302 -17.00 -10.64 -3.28
C ILE A 302 -15.69 -10.17 -2.65
N TRP A 303 -14.84 -11.09 -2.17
CA TRP A 303 -13.55 -10.74 -1.55
C TRP A 303 -12.59 -10.05 -2.51
N ILE A 304 -12.54 -10.53 -3.76
CA ILE A 304 -11.79 -9.88 -4.83
C ILE A 304 -12.34 -8.48 -5.09
N GLY A 305 -13.65 -8.34 -5.27
CA GLY A 305 -14.32 -7.06 -5.55
C GLY A 305 -14.13 -6.04 -4.44
N LEU A 306 -14.23 -6.45 -3.17
CA LEU A 306 -13.95 -5.61 -2.00
C LEU A 306 -12.52 -5.08 -2.02
N THR A 307 -11.55 -5.94 -2.36
CA THR A 307 -10.14 -5.55 -2.43
C THR A 307 -9.88 -4.60 -3.58
N VAL A 308 -10.36 -4.90 -4.79
CA VAL A 308 -10.24 -4.03 -5.96
C VAL A 308 -10.86 -2.66 -5.67
N GLY A 309 -12.08 -2.63 -5.12
CA GLY A 309 -12.78 -1.39 -4.78
C GLY A 309 -12.03 -0.55 -3.75
N ALA A 310 -11.50 -1.19 -2.70
CA ALA A 310 -10.71 -0.51 -1.67
C ALA A 310 -9.41 0.06 -2.24
N VAL A 311 -8.70 -0.70 -3.09
CA VAL A 311 -7.45 -0.25 -3.71
C VAL A 311 -7.72 0.90 -4.68
N TYR A 312 -8.76 0.80 -5.50
CA TYR A 312 -9.17 1.87 -6.39
C TYR A 312 -9.50 3.17 -5.62
N ALA A 313 -10.25 3.07 -4.53
CA ALA A 313 -10.57 4.22 -3.69
C ALA A 313 -9.32 4.86 -3.07
N LYS A 314 -8.38 4.04 -2.58
CA LYS A 314 -7.10 4.50 -2.01
C LYS A 314 -6.25 5.22 -3.06
N VAL A 315 -6.05 4.61 -4.23
CA VAL A 315 -5.24 5.19 -5.32
C VAL A 315 -5.88 6.46 -5.87
N GLY A 316 -7.20 6.49 -6.04
CA GLY A 316 -7.93 7.67 -6.48
C GLY A 316 -7.83 8.84 -5.49
N ALA A 317 -7.94 8.57 -4.19
CA ALA A 317 -7.75 9.59 -3.15
C ALA A 317 -6.31 10.13 -3.11
N ALA A 318 -5.31 9.26 -3.22
CA ALA A 318 -3.91 9.65 -3.29
C ALA A 318 -3.62 10.52 -4.53
N GLY A 319 -4.15 10.15 -5.70
CA GLY A 319 -4.03 10.92 -6.93
C GLY A 319 -4.68 12.31 -6.82
N ALA A 320 -5.89 12.40 -6.26
CA ALA A 320 -6.57 13.68 -6.04
C ALA A 320 -5.79 14.61 -5.10
N LEU A 321 -5.19 14.06 -4.04
CA LEU A 321 -4.34 14.81 -3.11
C LEU A 321 -3.02 15.28 -3.77
N GLN A 322 -2.43 14.44 -4.61
CA GLN A 322 -1.22 14.77 -5.35
C GLN A 322 -1.45 15.89 -6.38
N GLU A 323 -2.59 15.85 -7.07
CA GLU A 323 -2.98 16.88 -8.03
C GLU A 323 -3.26 18.21 -7.30
N ALA A 324 -4.03 18.17 -6.21
CA ALA A 324 -4.31 19.34 -5.38
C ALA A 324 -3.02 20.00 -4.84
N ASP A 325 -2.07 19.20 -4.35
CA ASP A 325 -0.79 19.71 -3.84
C ASP A 325 0.07 20.31 -4.97
N SER A 326 0.11 19.65 -6.13
CA SER A 326 0.86 20.13 -7.30
C SER A 326 0.36 21.49 -7.80
N MET A 327 -0.93 21.78 -7.65
CA MET A 327 -1.52 23.06 -8.05
C MET A 327 -1.32 24.17 -7.02
N GLN A 328 -1.11 23.84 -5.74
CA GLN A 328 -1.05 24.82 -4.66
C GLN A 328 0.36 25.29 -4.30
N HIS A 329 1.39 24.45 -4.44
CA HIS A 329 2.76 24.79 -4.01
C HIS A 329 3.79 24.95 -5.15
N GLY A 330 3.38 24.74 -6.41
CA GLY A 330 4.35 24.55 -7.49
C GLY A 330 5.26 23.33 -7.22
N LYS A 331 6.15 22.98 -8.15
CA LYS A 331 7.01 21.77 -8.06
C LYS A 331 7.93 21.71 -6.83
N THR A 332 8.00 22.78 -6.05
CA THR A 332 8.82 22.87 -4.84
C THR A 332 7.94 22.85 -3.60
N THR A 333 7.83 21.64 -3.04
CA THR A 333 7.66 21.34 -1.61
C THR A 333 6.33 21.65 -0.94
N GLY A 334 5.37 20.74 -1.11
CA GLY A 334 4.15 20.63 -0.30
C GLY A 334 3.91 19.20 0.24
N ARG A 335 4.88 18.54 0.88
CA ARG A 335 4.70 17.13 1.35
C ARG A 335 3.65 16.90 2.47
N GLY A 336 2.91 17.93 2.90
CA GLY A 336 1.96 17.86 4.02
C GLY A 336 0.77 16.93 3.77
N PRO A 337 -0.06 17.15 2.74
CA PRO A 337 -1.30 16.37 2.52
C PRO A 337 -1.05 14.88 2.30
N LEU A 338 0.02 14.54 1.58
CA LEU A 338 0.38 13.14 1.29
C LEU A 338 0.94 12.42 2.52
N LEU A 339 1.65 13.14 3.40
CA LEU A 339 2.07 12.62 4.70
C LEU A 339 0.85 12.34 5.60
N TRP A 340 -0.12 13.25 5.64
CA TRP A 340 -1.38 13.04 6.36
C TRP A 340 -2.18 11.86 5.80
N TYR A 341 -2.22 11.70 4.48
CA TYR A 341 -2.82 10.51 3.85
C TYR A 341 -2.15 9.23 4.33
N GLY A 342 -0.82 9.16 4.32
CA GLY A 342 -0.07 8.03 4.86
C GLY A 342 -0.39 7.79 6.34
N GLY A 343 -0.47 8.84 7.15
CA GLY A 343 -0.83 8.75 8.56
C GLY A 343 -2.24 8.18 8.79
N PHE A 344 -3.24 8.71 8.08
CA PHE A 344 -4.64 8.27 8.22
C PHE A 344 -4.88 6.84 7.72
N THR A 345 -4.23 6.44 6.62
CA THR A 345 -4.35 5.07 6.07
C THR A 345 -3.73 4.02 7.00
N GLN A 346 -2.57 4.32 7.59
CA GLN A 346 -1.92 3.45 8.57
C GLN A 346 -2.69 3.42 9.90
N ALA A 347 -3.15 4.57 10.40
CA ALA A 347 -3.99 4.64 11.58
C ALA A 347 -5.29 3.84 11.40
N GLY A 348 -5.95 3.98 10.25
CA GLY A 348 -7.13 3.19 9.89
C GLY A 348 -6.86 1.69 9.96
N SER A 349 -5.81 1.22 9.26
CA SER A 349 -5.43 -0.20 9.24
C SER A 349 -5.14 -0.75 10.65
N ALA A 350 -4.44 0.03 11.49
CA ALA A 350 -4.13 -0.34 12.86
C ALA A 350 -5.39 -0.43 13.74
N ILE A 351 -6.29 0.56 13.65
CA ILE A 351 -7.57 0.56 14.36
C ILE A 351 -8.42 -0.63 13.92
N GLY A 352 -8.52 -0.90 12.61
CA GLY A 352 -9.28 -2.03 12.08
C GLY A 352 -8.73 -3.38 12.55
N SER A 353 -7.41 -3.53 12.59
CA SER A 353 -6.75 -4.73 13.09
C SER A 353 -6.99 -4.93 14.59
N LEU A 354 -6.97 -3.86 15.38
CA LEU A 354 -7.29 -3.91 16.81
C LEU A 354 -8.76 -4.31 17.04
N ILE A 355 -9.69 -3.75 16.27
CA ILE A 355 -11.11 -4.11 16.35
C ILE A 355 -11.30 -5.59 16.00
N ALA A 356 -10.71 -6.07 14.91
CA ALA A 356 -10.77 -7.47 14.53
C ALA A 356 -10.18 -8.38 15.62
N PHE A 357 -9.01 -8.03 16.16
CA PHE A 357 -8.37 -8.78 17.22
C PHE A 357 -9.25 -8.89 18.47
N LEU A 358 -9.84 -7.79 18.93
CA LEU A 358 -10.73 -7.78 20.09
C LEU A 358 -12.02 -8.57 19.82
N ALA A 359 -12.63 -8.38 18.65
CA ALA A 359 -13.84 -9.08 18.25
C ALA A 359 -13.65 -10.61 18.18
N VAL A 360 -12.52 -11.05 17.64
CA VAL A 360 -12.20 -12.46 17.43
C VAL A 360 -11.67 -13.12 18.71
N THR A 361 -10.71 -12.49 19.38
CA THR A 361 -9.92 -13.14 20.45
C THR A 361 -10.53 -12.91 21.84
N GLU A 362 -10.93 -11.68 22.14
CA GLU A 362 -11.39 -11.32 23.48
C GLU A 362 -12.90 -11.52 23.63
N TRP A 363 -13.69 -11.05 22.65
CA TRP A 363 -15.15 -11.13 22.69
C TRP A 363 -15.71 -12.44 22.13
N ASN A 364 -14.89 -13.27 21.47
CA ASN A 364 -15.30 -14.56 20.90
C ASN A 364 -16.58 -14.44 20.06
N LEU A 365 -16.73 -13.35 19.29
CA LEU A 365 -17.95 -13.08 18.51
C LEU A 365 -18.14 -14.06 17.34
N PHE A 366 -17.07 -14.75 16.94
CA PHE A 366 -17.09 -15.67 15.82
C PHE A 366 -16.74 -17.09 16.26
N VAL A 367 -17.53 -18.05 15.79
CA VAL A 367 -17.33 -19.47 16.07
C VAL A 367 -16.44 -20.05 14.97
N PRO A 368 -15.29 -20.67 15.31
CA PRO A 368 -14.47 -21.38 14.33
C PRO A 368 -15.26 -22.56 13.78
N HIS A 369 -15.22 -22.76 12.46
CA HIS A 369 -15.79 -23.94 11.83
C HIS A 369 -14.91 -25.14 12.15
N SER A 370 -15.50 -26.21 12.69
CA SER A 370 -14.87 -27.51 12.71
C SER A 370 -15.55 -28.39 11.67
N PRO A 371 -14.78 -29.08 10.82
CA PRO A 371 -15.34 -29.97 9.80
C PRO A 371 -15.93 -31.26 10.43
N CYS A 372 -15.62 -31.46 11.72
CA CYS A 372 -16.13 -32.44 12.68
C CYS A 372 -16.25 -31.70 14.02
#